data_AF-A0A9E2Q5P8-F1
#
_entry.id   AF-A0A9E2Q5P8-F1
#
_cell.length_a   1.000
_cell.length_b   1.000
_cell.length_c   1.000
_cell.angle_alpha   90.00
_cell.angle_beta   90.00
_cell.angle_gamma   90.00
#
_symmetry.space_group_name_H-M   'P 1'
#
loop_
_entity.id
_entity.type
_entity.pdbx_description
1 polymer ?
#
loop_
_entity_poly.entity_id
_entity_poly.type
_entity_poly.pdbx_seq_one_letter_code
_entity_poly.pdbx_strand_id
1 'polypeptide(L)'
;MIDLKLLRDDPDLVRASQRARGSDPALVDQVLDADARRRAALTEFEQLRAEQKAQGKLVAQAKGEEKQALLAHSKGLAEKVKALSSEADEAERTAAELGRRIENVIEPDVPSGGENDYVVLEHVGKPSTFDF
;
A
#
# COMPACT_ATOMS: atom_id res chain seq x y z
N MET A 1 7.49 7.89 -6.31
CA MET A 1 6.89 6.68 -5.71
C MET A 1 6.23 5.92 -6.84
N ILE A 2 6.50 4.62 -6.93
CA ILE A 2 5.86 3.75 -7.91
C ILE A 2 4.35 3.71 -7.70
N ASP A 3 3.58 3.58 -8.77
CA ASP A 3 2.11 3.54 -8.67
C ASP A 3 1.66 2.25 -7.96
N LEU A 4 0.86 2.39 -6.90
CA LEU A 4 0.28 1.26 -6.17
C LEU A 4 -0.67 0.43 -7.05
N LYS A 5 -1.23 1.01 -8.12
CA LYS A 5 -1.95 0.25 -9.14
C LYS A 5 -1.03 -0.72 -9.88
N LEU A 6 0.16 -0.28 -10.27
CA LEU A 6 1.14 -1.15 -10.93
C LEU A 6 1.53 -2.34 -10.04
N LEU A 7 1.74 -2.10 -8.74
CA LEU A 7 2.03 -3.18 -7.79
C LEU A 7 0.90 -4.21 -7.71
N ARG A 8 -0.35 -3.78 -7.85
CA ARG A 8 -1.52 -4.68 -7.78
C ARG A 8 -1.76 -5.43 -9.08
N ASP A 9 -1.60 -4.74 -10.20
CA ASP A 9 -1.89 -5.28 -11.52
C ASP A 9 -0.76 -6.20 -12.01
N ASP A 10 0.50 -5.85 -11.71
CA ASP A 10 1.68 -6.61 -12.11
C ASP A 10 2.78 -6.61 -11.02
N PRO A 11 2.55 -7.32 -9.90
CA PRO A 11 3.53 -7.39 -8.81
C PRO A 11 4.81 -8.12 -9.22
N ASP A 12 4.74 -9.09 -10.13
CA ASP A 12 5.88 -9.90 -10.53
C ASP A 12 6.90 -9.09 -11.34
N LEU A 13 6.43 -8.18 -12.21
CA LEU A 13 7.29 -7.20 -12.88
C LEU A 13 8.10 -6.38 -11.87
N VAL A 14 7.43 -5.86 -10.84
CA VAL A 14 8.10 -5.05 -9.81
C VAL A 14 9.07 -5.90 -8.99
N ARG A 15 8.69 -7.12 -8.57
CA ARG A 15 9.58 -8.04 -7.86
C ARG A 15 10.81 -8.40 -8.69
N ALA A 16 10.65 -8.66 -9.99
CA ALA A 16 11.74 -8.94 -10.90
C ALA A 16 12.71 -7.75 -11.01
N SER A 17 12.17 -6.54 -11.15
CA SER A 17 12.98 -5.31 -11.13
C SER A 17 13.76 -5.14 -9.83
N GLN A 18 13.14 -5.37 -8.67
CA GLN A 18 13.86 -5.29 -7.39
C GLN A 18 15.03 -6.29 -7.35
N ARG A 19 14.82 -7.53 -7.79
CA ARG A 19 15.89 -8.55 -7.85
C ARG A 19 17.02 -8.15 -8.80
N ALA A 20 16.69 -7.61 -9.97
CA ALA A 20 17.66 -7.18 -10.96
C ALA A 20 18.58 -6.04 -10.45
N ARG A 21 18.11 -5.23 -9.50
CA ARG A 21 18.91 -4.22 -8.77
C ARG A 21 19.65 -4.77 -7.55
N GLY A 22 19.45 -6.03 -7.19
CA GLY A 22 19.94 -6.59 -5.91
C GLY A 22 19.14 -6.13 -4.68
N SER A 23 17.97 -5.51 -4.88
CA SER A 23 17.05 -5.08 -3.84
C SER A 23 16.15 -6.23 -3.36
N ASP A 24 15.61 -6.11 -2.15
CA ASP A 24 14.70 -7.10 -1.57
C ASP A 24 13.31 -7.07 -2.24
N PRO A 25 12.89 -8.16 -2.93
CA PRO A 25 11.56 -8.23 -3.54
C PRO A 25 10.42 -8.36 -2.52
N ALA A 26 10.69 -8.78 -1.27
CA ALA A 26 9.66 -8.94 -0.24
C ALA A 26 9.02 -7.60 0.16
N LEU A 27 9.68 -6.48 -0.16
CA LEU A 27 9.13 -5.14 0.04
C LEU A 27 7.83 -4.94 -0.77
N VAL A 28 7.72 -5.54 -1.96
CA VAL A 28 6.50 -5.49 -2.79
C VAL A 28 5.33 -6.14 -2.05
N ASP A 29 5.57 -7.31 -1.45
CA ASP A 29 4.54 -8.06 -0.72
C ASP A 29 4.10 -7.30 0.53
N GLN A 30 5.03 -6.70 1.28
CA GLN A 30 4.71 -5.89 2.45
C GLN A 30 3.84 -4.67 2.11
N VAL A 31 4.08 -4.03 0.96
CA VAL A 31 3.23 -2.93 0.47
C VAL A 31 1.83 -3.43 0.10
N LEU A 32 1.76 -4.57 -0.59
CA LEU A 32 0.48 -5.16 -1.00
C LEU A 32 -0.35 -5.62 0.20
N ASP A 33 0.27 -6.18 1.23
CA ASP A 33 -0.41 -6.56 2.46
C ASP A 33 -0.95 -5.35 3.22
N ALA A 34 -0.19 -4.25 3.27
CA ALA A 34 -0.66 -2.99 3.85
C ALA A 34 -1.84 -2.39 3.05
N ASP A 35 -1.76 -2.38 1.71
CA ASP A 35 -2.87 -1.95 0.85
C ASP A 35 -4.11 -2.85 1.03
N ALA A 36 -3.94 -4.17 1.12
CA ALA A 36 -5.02 -5.11 1.33
C ALA A 36 -5.74 -4.87 2.66
N ARG A 37 -4.98 -4.69 3.76
CA ARG A 37 -5.53 -4.34 5.08
C ARG A 37 -6.29 -3.02 5.03
N ARG A 38 -5.73 -2.00 4.39
CA ARG A 38 -6.41 -0.71 4.20
C ARG A 38 -7.75 -0.87 3.49
N ARG A 39 -7.79 -1.61 2.37
CA ARG A 39 -9.03 -1.83 1.60
C ARG A 39 -10.07 -2.63 2.38
N ALA A 40 -9.64 -3.63 3.14
CA ALA A 40 -10.51 -4.40 4.01
C ALA A 40 -11.12 -3.51 5.10
N ALA A 41 -10.29 -2.75 5.82
CA ALA A 41 -10.72 -1.84 6.88
C ALA A 41 -11.69 -0.77 6.36
N LEU A 42 -11.44 -0.20 5.18
CA LEU A 42 -12.36 0.76 4.55
C LEU A 42 -13.70 0.14 4.16
N THR A 43 -13.67 -1.10 3.65
CA THR A 43 -14.90 -1.83 3.29
C THR A 43 -15.75 -2.08 4.51
N GLU A 44 -15.15 -2.58 5.60
CA GLU A 44 -15.85 -2.84 6.86
C GLU A 44 -16.30 -1.52 7.52
N PHE A 45 -15.49 -0.46 7.45
CA PHE A 45 -15.84 0.87 7.93
C PHE A 45 -17.13 1.38 7.28
N GLU A 46 -17.23 1.31 5.95
CA GLU A 46 -18.43 1.77 5.23
C GLU A 46 -19.66 0.91 5.57
N GLN A 47 -19.49 -0.40 5.75
CA GLN A 47 -20.57 -1.29 6.18
C GLN A 47 -21.08 -0.91 7.58
N LEU A 48 -20.19 -0.77 8.57
CA LEU A 48 -20.59 -0.40 9.93
C LEU A 48 -21.15 1.02 10.03
N ARG A 49 -20.65 1.95 9.21
CA ARG A 49 -21.20 3.30 9.11
C ARG A 49 -22.62 3.29 8.58
N ALA A 50 -22.91 2.46 7.57
CA ALA A 50 -24.26 2.28 7.04
C ALA A 50 -25.19 1.68 8.11
N GLU A 51 -24.72 0.67 8.85
CA GLU A 51 -25.45 0.07 9.96
C GLU A 51 -25.74 1.08 11.08
N GLN A 52 -24.74 1.86 11.50
CA GLN A 52 -24.88 2.91 12.51
C GLN A 52 -25.95 3.94 12.09
N LYS A 53 -25.96 4.34 10.81
CA LYS A 53 -26.96 5.27 10.27
C LYS A 53 -28.36 4.66 10.28
N ALA A 54 -28.50 3.37 9.98
CA ALA A 54 -29.77 2.66 10.05
C ALA A 54 -30.28 2.57 11.49
N GLN A 55 -29.41 2.23 12.44
CA GLN A 55 -29.75 2.17 13.87
C GLN A 55 -30.15 3.50 14.45
N GLY A 56 -29.53 4.61 14.04
CA GLY A 56 -29.91 5.96 14.48
C GLY A 56 -31.40 6.26 14.23
N LYS A 57 -31.98 5.73 13.15
CA LYS A 57 -33.42 5.86 12.86
C LYS A 57 -34.29 5.04 13.82
N LEU A 58 -33.85 3.82 14.16
CA LEU A 58 -34.55 2.94 15.10
C LEU A 58 -34.53 3.52 16.53
N VAL A 59 -33.39 4.06 16.97
CA VAL A 59 -33.23 4.71 18.29
C VAL A 59 -34.19 5.90 18.44
N ALA A 60 -34.43 6.66 17.36
CA ALA A 60 -35.36 7.79 17.38
C ALA A 60 -36.82 7.37 17.57
N GLN A 61 -37.18 6.15 17.17
CA GLN A 61 -38.54 5.60 17.26
C GLN A 61 -38.78 4.77 18.52
N ALA A 62 -37.73 4.17 19.09
CA ALA A 62 -37.80 3.31 20.27
C ALA A 62 -38.07 4.08 21.58
N LYS A 63 -38.65 3.40 22.56
CA LYS A 63 -38.96 3.93 23.90
C LYS A 63 -38.59 2.92 24.98
N GLY A 64 -38.43 3.39 26.22
CA GLY A 64 -38.17 2.52 27.37
C GLY A 64 -36.89 1.69 27.24
N GLU A 65 -36.97 0.41 27.59
CA GLU A 65 -35.83 -0.53 27.60
C GLU A 65 -35.25 -0.80 26.20
N GLU A 66 -36.10 -0.85 25.16
CA GLU A 66 -35.68 -1.04 23.77
C GLU A 66 -34.72 0.09 23.32
N LYS A 67 -35.01 1.33 23.73
CA LYS A 67 -34.15 2.47 23.44
C LYS A 67 -32.79 2.35 24.12
N GLN A 68 -32.74 1.83 25.35
CA GLN A 68 -31.47 1.65 26.06
C GLN A 68 -30.61 0.57 25.40
N ALA A 69 -31.22 -0.53 24.96
CA ALA A 69 -30.51 -1.59 24.22
C ALA A 69 -29.93 -1.07 22.89
N LEU A 70 -30.71 -0.32 22.11
CA LEU A 70 -30.24 0.26 20.84
C LEU A 70 -29.14 1.31 21.05
N LEU A 71 -29.20 2.10 22.13
CA LEU A 71 -28.13 3.05 22.48
C LEU A 71 -26.83 2.34 22.84
N ALA A 72 -26.90 1.22 23.58
CA ALA A 72 -25.72 0.42 23.90
C ALA A 72 -25.07 -0.17 22.64
N HIS A 73 -25.88 -0.72 21.74
CA HIS A 73 -25.40 -1.24 20.45
C HIS A 73 -24.77 -0.14 19.59
N SER A 74 -25.42 1.03 19.49
CA SER A 74 -24.92 2.17 18.71
C SER A 74 -23.56 2.70 19.22
N LYS A 75 -23.33 2.67 20.54
CA LYS A 75 -22.01 2.97 21.12
C LYS A 75 -20.95 1.97 20.68
N GLY A 76 -21.24 0.67 20.74
CA GLY A 76 -20.32 -0.37 20.27
C GLY A 76 -19.99 -0.24 18.77
N LEU A 77 -20.98 0.09 17.93
CA LEU A 77 -20.73 0.40 16.52
C LEU A 77 -19.85 1.65 16.34
N ALA A 78 -20.08 2.71 17.11
CA ALA A 78 -19.27 3.93 17.04
C ALA A 78 -17.79 3.67 17.37
N GLU A 79 -17.52 2.81 18.37
CA GLU A 79 -16.17 2.39 18.73
C GLU A 79 -15.50 1.58 17.61
N LYS A 80 -16.22 0.62 17.02
CA LYS A 80 -15.71 -0.16 15.88
C LYS A 80 -15.44 0.70 14.64
N VAL A 81 -16.34 1.61 14.30
CA VAL A 81 -16.16 2.57 13.19
C VAL A 81 -14.90 3.41 13.41
N LYS A 82 -14.68 3.89 14.64
CA LYS A 82 -13.47 4.64 14.98
C LYS A 82 -12.20 3.77 14.88
N ALA A 83 -12.27 2.53 15.33
CA ALA A 83 -11.14 1.59 15.25
C ALA A 83 -10.76 1.29 13.78
N LEU A 84 -11.74 0.97 12.93
CA LEU A 84 -11.51 0.69 11.51
C LEU A 84 -10.98 1.91 10.74
N SER A 85 -11.44 3.12 11.09
CA SER A 85 -10.88 4.36 10.53
C SER A 85 -9.40 4.50 10.88
N SER A 86 -9.02 4.25 12.14
CA SER A 86 -7.62 4.31 12.58
C SER A 86 -6.78 3.24 11.89
N GLU A 87 -7.30 2.02 11.76
CA GLU A 87 -6.63 0.91 11.07
C GLU A 87 -6.40 1.22 9.60
N ALA A 88 -7.41 1.76 8.90
CA ALA A 88 -7.27 2.19 7.51
C ALA A 88 -6.19 3.27 7.36
N ASP A 89 -6.17 4.28 8.24
CA ASP A 89 -5.18 5.35 8.22
C ASP A 89 -3.76 4.84 8.52
N GLU A 90 -3.62 3.90 9.46
CA GLU A 90 -2.34 3.25 9.78
C GLU A 90 -1.83 2.42 8.60
N ALA A 91 -2.69 1.59 8.02
CA ALA A 91 -2.35 0.77 6.87
C ALA A 91 -1.98 1.63 5.65
N GLU A 92 -2.66 2.77 5.44
CA GLU A 92 -2.29 3.76 4.42
C GLU A 92 -0.90 4.34 4.64
N ARG A 93 -0.58 4.76 5.87
CA ARG A 93 0.76 5.27 6.21
C ARG A 93 1.83 4.21 5.98
N THR A 94 1.60 2.98 6.43
CA THR A 94 2.52 1.86 6.22
C THR A 94 2.73 1.58 4.72
N ALA A 95 1.66 1.50 3.94
CA ALA A 95 1.75 1.29 2.49
C ALA A 95 2.53 2.42 1.80
N ALA A 96 2.30 3.67 2.19
CA ALA A 96 3.01 4.83 1.65
C ALA A 96 4.50 4.83 2.04
N GLU A 97 4.84 4.54 3.30
CA GLU A 97 6.23 4.49 3.77
C GLU A 97 7.03 3.38 3.07
N LEU A 98 6.46 2.18 3.00
CA LEU A 98 7.08 1.06 2.30
C LEU A 98 7.15 1.31 0.79
N GLY A 99 6.10 1.88 0.18
CA GLY A 99 6.06 2.21 -1.24
C GLY A 99 7.10 3.24 -1.68
N ARG A 100 7.53 4.14 -0.78
CA ARG A 100 8.65 5.08 -1.06
C ARG A 100 10.00 4.38 -1.19
N ARG A 101 10.14 3.17 -0.63
CA ARG A 101 11.38 2.38 -0.67
C ARG A 101 11.49 1.53 -1.94
N ILE A 102 10.40 1.40 -2.70
CA ILE A 102 10.41 0.66 -3.97
C ILE A 102 10.93 1.57 -5.06
N GLU A 103 11.92 1.06 -5.79
CA GLU A 103 12.59 1.76 -6.89
C GLU A 103 11.74 1.68 -8.16
N ASN A 104 12.05 2.52 -9.15
CA ASN A 104 11.38 2.43 -10.43
C ASN A 104 11.70 1.10 -11.13
N VAL A 105 10.69 0.58 -11.83
CA VAL A 105 10.82 -0.61 -12.69
C VAL A 105 11.92 -0.38 -13.72
N ILE A 106 12.84 -1.34 -13.82
CA ILE A 106 13.91 -1.34 -14.81
C ILE A 106 13.32 -1.52 -16.21
N GLU A 107 13.84 -0.79 -17.19
CA GLU A 107 13.50 -0.98 -18.61
C GLU A 107 14.11 -2.30 -19.12
N PRO A 108 13.42 -3.07 -19.99
CA PRO A 108 13.85 -4.41 -20.40
C PRO A 108 15.28 -4.53 -20.94
N ASP A 109 15.82 -3.48 -21.59
CA ASP A 109 17.15 -3.49 -22.21
C ASP A 109 18.28 -3.08 -21.25
N VAL A 110 17.97 -2.72 -20.00
CA VAL A 110 18.97 -2.33 -19.00
C VAL A 110 19.60 -3.60 -18.40
N PRO A 111 20.94 -3.73 -18.44
CA PRO A 111 21.62 -4.89 -17.88
C PRO A 111 21.38 -4.99 -16.37
N SER A 112 21.08 -6.21 -15.91
CA SER A 112 20.99 -6.52 -14.48
C SER A 112 22.39 -6.69 -13.89
N GLY A 113 22.56 -6.42 -12.60
CA GLY A 113 23.83 -6.59 -11.90
C GLY A 113 24.41 -5.27 -11.39
N GLY A 114 25.71 -5.27 -11.11
CA GLY A 114 26.44 -4.14 -10.53
C GLY A 114 27.31 -3.42 -11.56
N GLU A 115 28.26 -2.62 -11.06
CA GLU A 115 29.17 -1.83 -11.91
C GLU A 115 30.00 -2.68 -12.88
N ASN A 116 30.24 -3.96 -12.54
CA ASN A 116 30.97 -4.89 -13.40
C ASN A 116 30.15 -5.37 -14.61
N ASP A 117 28.82 -5.19 -14.58
CA ASP A 117 27.88 -5.67 -15.59
C ASP A 117 27.47 -4.54 -16.57
N TYR A 118 28.08 -3.36 -16.44
CA TYR A 118 27.82 -2.24 -17.33
C TYR A 118 28.26 -2.54 -18.77
N VAL A 119 27.38 -2.21 -19.71
CA VAL A 119 27.64 -2.33 -21.14
C VAL A 119 28.14 -1.00 -21.68
N VAL A 120 29.33 -1.00 -22.28
CA VAL A 120 29.86 0.18 -22.97
C VAL A 120 29.08 0.40 -24.26
N LEU A 121 28.40 1.53 -24.36
CA LEU A 121 27.61 1.89 -25.56
C LEU A 121 28.48 2.53 -26.64
N GLU A 122 29.39 3.43 -26.26
CA GLU A 122 30.26 4.14 -27.19
C GLU A 122 31.54 4.62 -26.50
N HIS A 123 32.64 4.68 -27.24
CA HIS A 123 33.84 5.42 -26.85
C HIS A 123 33.96 6.69 -27.70
N VAL A 124 33.94 7.85 -27.05
CA VAL A 124 34.11 9.15 -27.72
C VAL A 124 35.51 9.71 -27.44
N GLY A 125 36.27 9.96 -28.51
CA GLY A 125 37.67 10.37 -28.43
C GLY A 125 38.63 9.18 -28.25
N LYS A 126 39.91 9.49 -28.02
CA LYS A 126 40.96 8.48 -27.79
C LYS A 126 41.74 8.89 -26.52
N PRO A 127 41.88 8.01 -25.52
CA PRO A 127 42.73 8.28 -24.37
C PRO A 127 44.16 8.64 -24.82
N SER A 128 44.74 9.65 -24.19
CA SER A 128 46.12 10.07 -24.48
C SER A 128 47.10 8.95 -24.15
N THR A 129 48.00 8.68 -25.09
CA THR A 129 49.15 7.81 -24.85
C THR A 129 50.28 8.68 -24.32
N PHE A 130 50.87 8.29 -23.19
CA PHE A 130 51.98 8.99 -22.57
C PHE A 130 53.27 8.19 -22.77
N ASP A 131 54.35 8.88 -23.09
CA ASP A 131 55.69 8.36 -23.42
C ASP A 131 56.74 8.66 -22.34
N PHE A 132 56.27 9.04 -21.14
CA PHE A 132 57.08 9.20 -19.94
C PHE A 132 57.09 7.95 -19.06
#